data_AF-A0A6L7X082-F1
#
_entry.id   AF-A0A6L7X082-F1
#
_cell.length_a   1.000
_cell.length_b   1.000
_cell.length_c   1.000
_cell.angle_alpha   90.00
_cell.angle_beta   90.00
_cell.angle_gamma   90.00
#
_symmetry.space_group_name_H-M   'P 1'
#
loop_
_entity.id
_entity.type
_entity.pdbx_description
1 polymer ?
#
loop_
_entity_poly.entity_id
_entity_poly.type
_entity_poly.pdbx_seq_one_letter_code
_entity_poly.pdbx_strand_id
1 'polypeptide(L)'
;NFEPTQFAPGADLRTDAPRYRVYRDGVQDPGEPTDVLDQVQADMVGFLLGCSFTFEGAMARAGFELRHQTQDVNVPMYRTSLACRPAGAFAGPMVVSMRPVMADRVPEVCEITARYPGVHGAPVHAGDPLTIGIRDINRPDWGEPVEIRPGEVPVFWGCGVTPQAVAQASRPALMITHAPGHMFVTDRLDSELEQSDKASDST
;
A
#
# COMPACT_ATOMS: atom_id res chain seq x y z
N ASN A 1 5.81 5.81 24.41
CA ASN A 1 6.88 5.02 23.77
C ASN A 1 6.37 4.66 22.38
N PHE A 2 7.07 5.04 21.31
CA PHE A 2 6.67 4.80 19.91
C PHE A 2 7.29 3.49 19.37
N GLU A 3 7.42 2.51 20.25
CA GLU A 3 8.05 1.22 19.96
C GLU A 3 7.02 0.26 19.34
N PRO A 4 7.27 -0.27 18.14
CA PRO A 4 6.38 -1.21 17.47
C PRO A 4 6.63 -2.64 17.99
N THR A 5 6.35 -2.90 19.27
CA THR A 5 6.73 -4.14 19.98
C THR A 5 6.29 -5.45 19.31
N GLN A 6 5.23 -5.44 18.50
CA GLN A 6 4.76 -6.63 17.78
C GLN A 6 5.51 -6.91 16.47
N PHE A 7 6.13 -5.88 15.89
CA PHE A 7 6.74 -5.93 14.56
C PHE A 7 8.27 -5.75 14.58
N ALA A 8 8.79 -4.96 15.52
CA ALA A 8 10.22 -4.77 15.73
C ALA A 8 10.47 -4.31 17.18
N PRO A 9 10.58 -5.25 18.14
CA PRO A 9 10.93 -4.92 19.52
C PRO A 9 12.25 -4.15 19.61
N GLY A 10 12.27 -3.07 20.40
CA GLY A 10 13.43 -2.20 20.57
C GLY A 10 13.61 -1.12 19.51
N ALA A 11 12.81 -1.11 18.44
CA ALA A 11 12.82 -0.05 17.44
C ALA A 11 12.07 1.21 17.91
N ASP A 12 12.34 2.34 17.27
CA ASP A 12 11.65 3.60 17.50
C ASP A 12 11.11 4.20 16.19
N LEU A 13 9.79 4.25 16.05
CA LEU A 13 9.11 4.77 14.85
C LEU A 13 9.41 6.26 14.58
N ARG A 14 10.07 6.96 15.50
CA ARG A 14 10.45 8.37 15.33
C ARG A 14 11.78 8.55 14.63
N THR A 15 12.63 7.52 14.57
CA THR A 15 14.00 7.59 14.07
C THR A 15 14.33 6.51 13.05
N ASP A 16 13.64 5.38 13.08
CA ASP A 16 14.13 4.16 12.41
C ASP A 16 13.61 3.97 10.98
N ALA A 17 12.72 4.84 10.50
CA ALA A 17 12.50 5.00 9.06
C ALA A 17 13.56 5.95 8.46
N PRO A 18 14.07 5.69 7.23
CA PRO A 18 15.15 6.52 6.66
C PRO A 18 14.80 8.00 6.42
N ARG A 19 13.53 8.30 6.12
CA ARG A 19 13.00 9.64 5.86
C ARG A 19 11.52 9.73 6.21
N TYR A 20 11.10 10.90 6.68
CA TYR A 20 9.71 11.20 7.05
C TYR A 20 9.12 12.33 6.20
N ARG A 21 7.80 12.45 6.21
CA ARG A 21 7.06 13.64 5.78
C ARG A 21 6.15 14.11 6.90
N VAL A 22 6.16 15.41 7.12
CA VAL A 22 5.38 16.06 8.17
C VAL A 22 4.31 16.91 7.51
N TYR A 23 3.06 16.78 7.97
CA TYR A 23 1.92 17.52 7.47
C TYR A 23 1.24 18.30 8.61
N ARG A 24 0.83 19.54 8.34
CA ARG A 24 0.07 20.41 9.24
C ARG A 24 -1.18 20.89 8.53
N ASP A 25 -2.34 20.64 9.12
CA ASP A 25 -3.65 20.96 8.54
C ASP A 25 -3.80 20.47 7.08
N GLY A 26 -3.22 19.30 6.78
CA GLY A 26 -3.22 18.67 5.44
C GLY A 26 -2.18 19.23 4.46
N VAL A 27 -1.30 20.15 4.87
CA VAL A 27 -0.23 20.72 4.04
C VAL A 27 1.11 20.10 4.44
N GLN A 28 1.88 19.61 3.48
CA GLN A 28 3.21 19.06 3.76
C GLN A 28 4.21 20.20 4.05
N ASP A 29 4.98 20.06 5.14
CA ASP A 29 6.09 20.96 5.44
C ASP A 29 7.22 20.80 4.40
N PRO A 30 8.02 21.85 4.15
CA PRO A 30 9.16 21.75 3.26
C PRO A 30 10.25 20.87 3.87
N GLY A 31 10.50 19.71 3.27
CA GLY A 31 11.59 18.81 3.63
C GLY A 31 11.15 17.37 3.90
N GLU A 32 12.15 16.52 4.10
CA GLU A 32 12.00 15.11 4.45
C GLU A 32 13.05 14.77 5.53
N PRO A 33 12.75 14.99 6.83
CA PRO A 33 13.75 14.82 7.89
C PRO A 33 14.08 13.34 8.11
N THR A 34 15.20 13.08 8.77
CA THR A 34 15.69 11.73 9.11
C THR A 34 15.14 11.21 10.43
N ASP A 35 14.52 12.07 11.21
CA ASP A 35 13.82 11.75 12.45
C ASP A 35 12.69 12.76 12.66
N VAL A 36 11.81 12.45 13.61
CA VAL A 36 10.66 13.29 13.96
C VAL A 36 10.53 13.52 15.47
N LEU A 37 11.67 13.52 16.19
CA LEU A 37 11.67 13.61 17.65
C LEU A 37 11.03 14.90 18.18
N ASP A 38 11.25 16.02 17.49
CA ASP A 38 10.77 17.35 17.90
C ASP A 38 9.31 17.63 17.50
N GLN A 39 8.75 16.80 16.61
CA GLN A 39 7.42 16.97 16.03
C GLN A 39 6.37 16.13 16.76
N VAL A 40 6.78 15.03 17.39
CA VAL A 40 5.87 14.05 17.97
C VAL A 40 5.32 14.52 19.32
N GLN A 41 4.01 14.35 19.49
CA GLN A 41 3.28 14.69 20.71
C GLN A 41 2.94 13.43 21.53
N ALA A 42 2.73 13.59 22.83
CA ALA A 42 2.56 12.47 23.76
C ALA A 42 1.31 11.61 23.50
N ASP A 43 0.30 12.17 22.84
CA ASP A 43 -1.00 11.56 22.52
C ASP A 43 -1.07 10.99 21.09
N MET A 44 0.02 11.08 20.32
CA MET A 44 0.04 10.52 18.97
C MET A 44 0.05 9.00 18.98
N VAL A 45 -0.55 8.41 17.95
CA VAL A 45 -0.62 6.97 17.71
C VAL A 45 0.07 6.62 16.40
N GLY A 46 0.94 5.61 16.44
CA GLY A 46 1.60 5.08 15.25
C GLY A 46 0.80 3.96 14.60
N PHE A 47 0.69 3.99 13.28
CA PHE A 47 0.07 2.93 12.49
C PHE A 47 1.10 2.34 11.52
N LEU A 48 1.41 1.06 11.68
CA LEU A 48 2.14 0.30 10.67
C LEU A 48 1.15 -0.28 9.67
N LEU A 49 1.29 0.12 8.41
CA LEU A 49 0.39 -0.26 7.33
C LEU A 49 1.19 -1.14 6.35
N GLY A 50 0.59 -2.27 5.95
CA GLY A 50 1.21 -3.21 5.03
C GLY A 50 1.54 -2.61 3.66
N CYS A 51 2.47 -3.25 2.95
CA CYS A 51 2.95 -2.85 1.62
C CYS A 51 2.87 -4.00 0.63
N SER A 52 2.81 -3.70 -0.68
CA SER A 52 2.58 -4.67 -1.76
C SER A 52 3.73 -5.66 -1.93
N PHE A 53 4.90 -5.32 -1.38
CA PHE A 53 6.07 -6.20 -1.41
C PHE A 53 5.79 -7.61 -0.87
N THR A 54 4.91 -7.73 0.14
CA THR A 54 4.51 -9.04 0.70
C THR A 54 3.94 -9.99 -0.35
N PHE A 55 2.91 -9.56 -1.09
CA PHE A 55 2.30 -10.42 -2.12
C PHE A 55 3.10 -10.45 -3.43
N GLU A 56 3.89 -9.41 -3.71
CA GLU A 56 4.80 -9.38 -4.87
C GLU A 56 5.81 -10.53 -4.81
N GLY A 57 6.36 -10.82 -3.62
CA GLY A 57 7.23 -11.99 -3.44
C GLY A 57 6.52 -13.31 -3.77
N ALA A 58 5.25 -13.45 -3.39
CA ALA A 58 4.44 -14.64 -3.69
C ALA A 58 4.13 -14.75 -5.20
N MET A 59 3.77 -13.63 -5.84
CA MET A 59 3.57 -13.53 -7.28
C MET A 59 4.84 -13.94 -8.04
N ALA A 60 6.00 -13.40 -7.66
CA ALA A 60 7.27 -13.72 -8.30
C ALA A 60 7.62 -15.21 -8.18
N ARG A 61 7.40 -15.82 -7.00
CA ARG A 61 7.59 -17.27 -6.79
C ARG A 61 6.66 -18.13 -7.65
N ALA A 62 5.45 -17.65 -7.93
CA ALA A 62 4.51 -18.29 -8.86
C ALA A 62 4.80 -17.95 -10.34
N GLY A 63 5.91 -17.28 -10.64
CA GLY A 63 6.32 -16.96 -12.01
C GLY A 63 5.49 -15.86 -12.67
N PHE A 64 4.89 -14.96 -11.88
CA PHE A 64 4.36 -13.70 -12.41
C PHE A 64 5.49 -12.69 -12.58
N GLU A 65 5.50 -12.00 -13.71
CA GLU A 65 6.38 -10.87 -13.93
C GLU A 65 5.84 -9.64 -13.18
N LEU A 66 6.70 -8.98 -12.42
CA LEU A 66 6.39 -7.70 -11.79
C LEU A 66 6.88 -6.57 -12.71
N ARG A 67 6.03 -6.17 -13.66
CA ARG A 67 6.37 -5.25 -14.77
C ARG A 67 7.12 -4.00 -14.32
N HIS A 68 6.72 -3.37 -13.21
CA HIS A 68 7.41 -2.18 -12.68
C HIS A 68 8.85 -2.46 -12.27
N GLN A 69 9.14 -3.66 -11.74
CA GLN A 69 10.50 -4.06 -11.35
C GLN A 69 11.36 -4.33 -12.58
N THR A 70 10.80 -5.02 -13.59
CA THR A 70 11.50 -5.25 -14.87
C THR A 70 11.82 -3.94 -15.59
N GLN A 71 10.94 -2.93 -15.47
CA GLN A 71 11.12 -1.61 -16.08
C GLN A 71 11.89 -0.61 -15.20
N ASP A 72 12.28 -0.99 -13.98
CA ASP A 72 12.96 -0.13 -13.00
C ASP A 72 12.21 1.19 -12.73
N VAL A 73 10.90 1.07 -12.47
CA VAL A 73 10.03 2.20 -12.12
C VAL A 73 9.18 1.90 -10.88
N ASN A 74 8.60 2.93 -10.27
CA ASN A 74 7.64 2.72 -9.19
C ASN A 74 6.31 2.23 -9.77
N VAL A 75 5.64 1.36 -9.02
CA VAL A 75 4.34 0.83 -9.40
C VAL A 75 3.33 1.96 -9.68
N PRO A 76 2.57 1.90 -10.79
CA PRO A 76 1.55 2.89 -11.07
C PRO A 76 0.39 2.76 -10.08
N MET A 77 -0.01 3.90 -9.53
CA MET A 77 -1.10 4.00 -8.57
C MET A 77 -2.13 5.03 -9.01
N TYR A 78 -3.40 4.74 -8.74
CA TYR A 78 -4.53 5.52 -9.23
C TYR A 78 -5.55 5.76 -8.13
N ARG A 79 -6.10 6.96 -8.13
CA ARG A 79 -7.31 7.28 -7.40
C ARG A 79 -8.50 6.71 -8.15
N THR A 80 -9.35 5.96 -7.44
CA THR A 80 -10.55 5.35 -8.02
C THR A 80 -11.82 6.15 -7.72
N SER A 81 -12.94 5.74 -8.31
CA SER A 81 -14.28 6.15 -7.91
C SER A 81 -14.84 5.33 -6.73
N LEU A 82 -14.12 4.30 -6.26
CA LEU A 82 -14.56 3.42 -5.18
C LEU A 82 -14.37 4.12 -3.83
N ALA A 83 -15.45 4.40 -3.10
CA ALA A 83 -15.36 5.04 -1.80
C ALA A 83 -14.94 4.04 -0.71
N CYS A 84 -13.99 4.45 0.14
CA CYS A 84 -13.74 3.75 1.40
C CYS A 84 -14.95 3.92 2.34
N ARG A 85 -15.15 2.96 3.23
CA ARG A 85 -16.14 3.11 4.32
C ARG A 85 -15.69 4.25 5.25
N PRO A 86 -16.52 5.28 5.48
CA PRO A 86 -16.11 6.42 6.30
C PRO A 86 -15.94 6.04 7.77
N ALA A 87 -15.03 6.72 8.45
CA ALA A 87 -14.78 6.59 9.89
C ALA A 87 -14.48 7.97 10.50
N GLY A 88 -15.46 8.56 11.19
CA GLY A 88 -15.33 9.92 11.74
C GLY A 88 -15.03 10.94 10.63
N ALA A 89 -13.95 11.72 10.80
CA ALA A 89 -13.50 12.70 9.82
C ALA A 89 -12.79 12.09 8.59
N PHE A 90 -12.50 10.78 8.60
CA PHE A 90 -11.81 10.10 7.50
C PHE A 90 -12.82 9.55 6.50
N ALA A 91 -12.82 10.14 5.30
CA ALA A 91 -13.62 9.69 4.17
C ALA A 91 -12.90 10.02 2.86
N GLY A 92 -12.97 9.14 1.88
CA GLY A 92 -12.39 9.39 0.56
C GLY A 92 -12.34 8.15 -0.33
N PRO A 93 -11.87 8.32 -1.58
CA PRO A 93 -11.73 7.21 -2.51
C PRO A 93 -10.57 6.29 -2.14
N MET A 94 -10.72 5.01 -2.48
CA MET A 94 -9.63 4.05 -2.47
C MET A 94 -8.59 4.42 -3.54
N VAL A 95 -7.33 4.36 -3.16
CA VAL A 95 -6.20 4.37 -4.09
C VAL A 95 -5.81 2.92 -4.36
N VAL A 96 -5.56 2.59 -5.63
CA VAL A 96 -5.15 1.26 -6.06
C VAL A 96 -3.78 1.29 -6.71
N SER A 97 -3.02 0.20 -6.60
CA SER A 97 -1.84 -0.06 -7.42
C SER A 97 -2.19 -1.05 -8.53
N MET A 98 -1.59 -0.91 -9.71
CA MET A 98 -1.90 -1.73 -10.88
C MET A 98 -0.69 -2.57 -11.31
N ARG A 99 -0.93 -3.85 -11.61
CA ARG A 99 0.03 -4.72 -12.29
C ARG A 99 -0.66 -5.40 -13.49
N PRO A 100 -0.02 -5.48 -14.66
CA PRO A 100 -0.55 -6.26 -15.77
C PRO A 100 -0.40 -7.76 -15.49
N VAL A 101 -1.43 -8.54 -15.81
CA VAL A 101 -1.45 -10.00 -15.61
C VAL A 101 -2.09 -10.64 -16.84
N MET A 102 -1.56 -11.78 -17.30
CA MET A 102 -2.19 -12.56 -18.37
C MET A 102 -3.64 -12.92 -18.01
N ALA A 103 -4.57 -12.70 -18.93
CA ALA A 103 -6.01 -12.83 -18.65
C ALA A 103 -6.41 -14.21 -18.09
N ASP A 104 -5.76 -15.28 -18.56
CA ASP A 104 -5.99 -16.66 -18.12
C ASP A 104 -5.40 -16.98 -16.74
N ARG A 105 -4.49 -16.15 -16.22
CA ARG A 105 -3.86 -16.29 -14.90
C ARG A 105 -4.45 -15.36 -13.84
N VAL A 106 -5.48 -14.58 -14.16
CA VAL A 106 -6.17 -13.73 -13.18
C VAL A 106 -6.75 -14.55 -12.00
N PRO A 107 -7.40 -15.71 -12.20
CA PRO A 107 -7.87 -16.52 -11.07
C PRO A 107 -6.73 -16.93 -10.13
N GLU A 108 -5.61 -17.35 -10.69
CA GLU A 108 -4.41 -17.76 -9.94
C GLU A 108 -3.83 -16.60 -9.10
N VAL A 109 -3.69 -15.40 -9.69
CA VAL A 109 -3.16 -14.25 -8.94
C VAL A 109 -4.12 -13.80 -7.83
N CYS A 110 -5.44 -13.92 -8.05
CA CYS A 110 -6.44 -13.67 -7.02
C CYS A 110 -6.25 -14.62 -5.83
N GLU A 111 -6.14 -15.93 -6.08
CA GLU A 111 -5.95 -16.94 -5.03
C GLU A 111 -4.66 -16.74 -4.25
N ILE A 112 -3.55 -16.45 -4.94
CA ILE A 112 -2.25 -16.22 -4.29
C ILE A 112 -2.32 -15.00 -3.38
N THR A 113 -2.84 -13.87 -3.89
CA THR A 113 -2.85 -12.61 -3.13
C THR A 113 -3.92 -12.59 -2.03
N ALA A 114 -5.00 -13.37 -2.17
CA ALA A 114 -6.04 -13.51 -1.14
C ALA A 114 -5.53 -14.08 0.19
N ARG A 115 -4.42 -14.83 0.19
CA ARG A 115 -3.79 -15.41 1.40
C ARG A 115 -3.17 -14.37 2.33
N TYR A 116 -3.14 -13.09 1.92
CA TYR A 116 -2.54 -12.00 2.67
C TYR A 116 -3.58 -10.94 3.10
N PRO A 117 -4.70 -11.31 3.79
CA PRO A 117 -5.80 -10.39 4.06
C PRO A 117 -5.46 -9.31 5.09
N GLY A 118 -4.42 -9.51 5.91
CA GLY A 118 -3.94 -8.53 6.89
C GLY A 118 -3.08 -7.40 6.30
N VAL A 119 -2.74 -7.47 5.00
CA VAL A 119 -1.93 -6.45 4.32
C VAL A 119 -2.68 -5.85 3.13
N HIS A 120 -2.75 -6.54 2.00
CA HIS A 120 -3.44 -6.06 0.78
C HIS A 120 -4.59 -6.97 0.34
N GLY A 121 -4.46 -8.28 0.54
CA GLY A 121 -5.46 -9.27 0.16
C GLY A 121 -5.63 -9.40 -1.36
N ALA A 122 -6.81 -9.90 -1.74
CA ALA A 122 -7.19 -10.12 -3.13
C ALA A 122 -7.29 -8.80 -3.93
N PRO A 123 -7.23 -8.85 -5.27
CA PRO A 123 -7.48 -7.68 -6.09
C PRO A 123 -8.87 -7.09 -5.82
N VAL A 124 -8.97 -5.77 -5.89
CA VAL A 124 -10.25 -5.06 -5.79
C VAL A 124 -10.94 -4.95 -7.14
N HIS A 125 -10.18 -5.06 -8.23
CA HIS A 125 -10.69 -5.02 -9.60
C HIS A 125 -9.71 -5.68 -10.58
N ALA A 126 -10.24 -6.24 -11.67
CA ALA A 126 -9.46 -6.74 -12.80
C ALA A 126 -10.20 -6.44 -14.11
N GLY A 127 -9.49 -5.94 -15.11
CA GLY A 127 -10.07 -5.58 -16.41
C GLY A 127 -10.29 -4.08 -16.57
N ASP A 128 -11.40 -3.66 -17.18
CA ASP A 128 -11.58 -2.29 -17.67
C ASP A 128 -11.40 -1.22 -16.56
N PRO A 129 -10.37 -0.35 -16.64
CA PRO A 129 -10.09 0.69 -15.65
C PRO A 129 -11.21 1.72 -15.49
N LEU A 130 -12.02 1.94 -16.54
CA LEU A 130 -13.12 2.92 -16.49
C LEU A 130 -14.18 2.55 -15.45
N THR A 131 -14.38 1.26 -15.19
CA THR A 131 -15.36 0.78 -14.20
C THR A 131 -15.05 1.22 -12.78
N ILE A 132 -13.77 1.47 -12.48
CA ILE A 132 -13.29 2.02 -11.20
C ILE A 132 -12.85 3.49 -11.32
N GLY A 133 -13.28 4.18 -12.38
CA GLY A 133 -13.11 5.62 -12.56
C GLY A 133 -11.76 6.07 -13.09
N ILE A 134 -10.89 5.14 -13.51
CA ILE A 134 -9.57 5.45 -14.08
C ILE A 134 -9.75 5.72 -15.58
N ARG A 135 -9.64 6.98 -15.99
CA ARG A 135 -9.91 7.43 -17.38
C ARG A 135 -8.77 7.15 -18.35
N ASP A 136 -7.53 7.19 -17.86
CA ASP A 136 -6.34 6.98 -18.67
C ASP A 136 -5.32 6.20 -17.84
N ILE A 137 -5.14 4.92 -18.20
CA ILE A 137 -4.24 4.01 -17.51
C ILE A 137 -2.75 4.31 -17.77
N ASN A 138 -2.44 5.20 -18.71
CA ASN A 138 -1.05 5.62 -18.95
C ASN A 138 -0.68 6.89 -18.17
N ARG A 139 -1.61 7.40 -17.35
CA ARG A 139 -1.42 8.61 -16.53
C ARG A 139 -1.73 8.31 -15.07
N PRO A 140 -0.85 7.59 -14.36
CA PRO A 140 -1.03 7.33 -12.95
C PRO A 140 -1.02 8.64 -12.14
N ASP A 141 -1.76 8.64 -11.03
CA ASP A 141 -1.75 9.75 -10.07
C ASP A 141 -0.44 9.75 -9.24
N TRP A 142 0.16 8.56 -9.05
CA TRP A 142 1.47 8.37 -8.43
C TRP A 142 2.25 7.22 -9.09
N GLY A 143 3.58 7.33 -9.09
CA GLY A 143 4.46 6.38 -9.77
C GLY A 143 4.48 6.60 -11.29
N GLU A 144 4.95 5.60 -12.03
CA GLU A 144 5.14 5.70 -13.48
C GLU A 144 4.29 4.67 -14.23
N PRO A 145 3.82 4.97 -15.45
CA PRO A 145 3.07 4.01 -16.25
C PRO A 145 3.96 2.84 -16.67
N VAL A 146 3.33 1.67 -16.85
CA VAL A 146 4.01 0.44 -17.26
C VAL A 146 3.39 -0.12 -18.54
N GLU A 147 4.18 -0.90 -19.29
CA GLU A 147 3.70 -1.58 -20.49
C GLU A 147 2.65 -2.64 -20.13
N ILE A 148 1.51 -2.61 -20.82
CA ILE A 148 0.49 -3.67 -20.81
C ILE A 148 0.53 -4.34 -22.18
N ARG A 149 0.96 -5.60 -22.22
CA ARG A 149 1.19 -6.36 -23.45
C ARG A 149 -0.09 -7.03 -23.95
N PRO A 150 -0.14 -7.43 -25.24
CA PRO A 150 -1.26 -8.19 -25.77
C PRO A 150 -1.56 -9.45 -24.92
N GLY A 151 -2.82 -9.60 -24.50
CA GLY A 151 -3.27 -10.70 -23.65
C GLY A 151 -3.17 -10.44 -22.14
N GLU A 152 -2.49 -9.37 -21.72
CA GLU A 152 -2.51 -8.90 -20.34
C GLU A 152 -3.73 -8.02 -20.09
N VAL A 153 -4.26 -8.11 -18.87
CA VAL A 153 -5.27 -7.21 -18.32
C VAL A 153 -4.71 -6.51 -17.09
N PRO A 154 -5.09 -5.24 -16.84
CA PRO A 154 -4.69 -4.57 -15.62
C PRO A 154 -5.47 -5.13 -14.44
N VAL A 155 -4.74 -5.49 -13.39
CA VAL A 155 -5.29 -5.96 -12.11
C VAL A 155 -4.91 -4.97 -11.03
N PHE A 156 -5.87 -4.66 -10.15
CA PHE A 156 -5.78 -3.56 -9.20
C PHE A 156 -5.92 -4.06 -7.77
N TRP A 157 -5.01 -3.63 -6.89
CA TRP A 157 -5.03 -3.93 -5.46
C TRP A 157 -5.14 -2.64 -4.67
N GLY A 158 -5.85 -2.66 -3.53
CA GLY A 158 -5.86 -1.53 -2.61
C GLY A 158 -4.43 -1.14 -2.21
N CYS A 159 -4.13 0.16 -2.15
CA CYS A 159 -2.78 0.67 -1.93
C CYS A 159 -2.66 1.39 -0.58
N GLY A 160 -1.50 1.25 0.08
CA GLY A 160 -1.14 1.95 1.32
C GLY A 160 -1.07 3.48 1.18
N VAL A 161 -1.15 4.02 -0.04
CA VAL A 161 -1.35 5.45 -0.30
C VAL A 161 -2.76 5.92 0.05
N THR A 162 -3.75 5.02 0.09
CA THR A 162 -5.15 5.35 0.47
C THR A 162 -5.23 6.11 1.80
N PRO A 163 -4.71 5.58 2.93
CA PRO A 163 -4.76 6.28 4.20
C PRO A 163 -4.01 7.61 4.16
N GLN A 164 -2.91 7.74 3.41
CA GLN A 164 -2.21 9.01 3.27
C GLN A 164 -3.07 10.05 2.54
N ALA A 165 -3.70 9.65 1.43
CA ALA A 165 -4.58 10.53 0.65
C ALA A 165 -5.82 10.95 1.44
N VAL A 166 -6.46 10.01 2.14
CA VAL A 166 -7.64 10.27 2.98
C VAL A 166 -7.28 11.13 4.19
N ALA A 167 -6.18 10.84 4.87
CA ALA A 167 -5.74 11.61 6.03
C ALA A 167 -5.28 13.02 5.64
N GLN A 168 -4.59 13.18 4.51
CA GLN A 168 -4.26 14.53 4.01
C GLN A 168 -5.53 15.33 3.70
N ALA A 169 -6.54 14.69 3.09
CA ALA A 169 -7.83 15.33 2.78
C ALA A 169 -8.66 15.66 4.04
N SER A 170 -8.53 14.88 5.11
CA SER A 170 -9.21 15.16 6.39
C SER A 170 -8.55 16.27 7.21
N ARG A 171 -7.38 16.76 6.77
CA ARG A 171 -6.65 17.90 7.34
C ARG A 171 -6.46 17.82 8.87
N PRO A 172 -5.85 16.73 9.39
CA PRO A 172 -5.49 16.68 10.81
C PRO A 172 -4.50 17.81 11.13
N ALA A 173 -4.56 18.31 12.37
CA ALA A 173 -3.65 19.36 12.84
C ALA A 173 -2.18 18.95 12.67
N LEU A 174 -1.88 17.66 12.87
CA LEU A 174 -0.57 17.06 12.65
C LEU A 174 -0.72 15.64 12.11
N MET A 175 0.03 15.31 11.06
CA MET A 175 0.23 13.95 10.58
C MET A 175 1.68 13.74 10.18
N ILE A 176 2.23 12.57 10.48
CA ILE A 176 3.58 12.17 10.11
C ILE A 176 3.50 10.84 9.36
N THR A 177 4.20 10.75 8.23
CA THR A 177 4.34 9.51 7.45
C THR A 177 5.82 9.28 7.14
N HIS A 178 6.17 8.09 6.63
CA HIS A 178 7.44 7.94 5.93
C HIS A 178 7.40 8.71 4.59
N ALA A 179 8.58 9.06 4.06
CA ALA A 179 8.68 9.50 2.67
C ALA A 179 8.55 8.29 1.72
N PRO A 180 7.95 8.44 0.53
CA PRO A 180 7.86 7.35 -0.45
C PRO A 180 9.22 6.68 -0.69
N GLY A 181 9.25 5.34 -0.72
CA GLY A 181 10.48 4.55 -0.87
C GLY A 181 11.34 4.42 0.39
N HIS A 182 10.97 5.07 1.49
CA HIS A 182 11.73 5.08 2.75
C HIS A 182 10.92 4.42 3.88
N MET A 183 10.40 3.22 3.62
CA MET A 183 9.57 2.48 4.58
C MET A 183 10.35 2.04 5.82
N PHE A 184 9.61 1.82 6.91
CA PHE A 184 10.12 1.16 8.10
C PHE A 184 10.23 -0.35 7.86
N VAL A 185 11.42 -0.92 8.04
CA VAL A 185 11.67 -2.36 7.90
C VAL A 185 11.44 -3.03 9.24
N THR A 186 10.63 -4.09 9.25
CA THR A 186 10.27 -4.84 10.47
C THR A 186 11.11 -6.09 10.64
N ASP A 187 11.09 -6.68 11.84
CA ASP A 187 11.68 -8.01 12.09
C ASP A 187 10.79 -9.17 11.60
N ARG A 188 9.54 -8.88 11.20
CA ARG A 188 8.61 -9.88 10.67
C ARG A 188 8.94 -10.26 9.23
N LEU A 189 8.94 -11.55 8.95
CA LEU A 189 9.07 -12.08 7.59
C LEU A 189 7.72 -12.09 6.88
N ASP A 190 7.71 -11.84 5.56
CA ASP A 190 6.50 -11.89 4.74
C ASP A 190 5.74 -13.22 4.86
N SER A 191 6.47 -14.34 4.99
CA SER A 191 5.89 -15.68 5.15
C SER A 191 5.08 -15.85 6.43
N GLU A 192 5.32 -15.02 7.45
CA GLU A 192 4.57 -15.06 8.70
C GLU A 192 3.26 -14.28 8.62
N LEU A 193 3.11 -13.44 7.61
CA LEU A 193 1.90 -12.67 7.32
C LEU A 193 0.95 -13.42 6.37
N GLU A 194 1.42 -14.52 5.78
CA GLU A 194 0.60 -15.44 4.99
C GLU A 194 -0.36 -16.21 5.90
N GLN A 195 -1.66 -16.09 5.65
CA GLN A 195 -2.64 -16.99 6.23
C GLN A 195 -2.69 -18.25 5.38
N SER A 196 -2.28 -19.38 5.96
CA SER A 196 -2.62 -20.68 5.38
C SER A 196 -4.11 -20.93 5.60
N ASP A 197 -4.78 -21.56 4.63
CA ASP A 197 -6.12 -22.09 4.79
C ASP A 197 -6.11 -23.15 5.91
N LYS A 198 -6.18 -22.71 7.17
CA LYS A 198 -6.88 -23.49 8.17
C LYS A 198 -8.34 -23.34 7.82
N ALA A 199 -8.79 -24.23 6.94
CA ALA A 199 -10.15 -24.73 7.00
C ALA A 199 -10.50 -24.85 8.48
N SER A 200 -11.63 -24.23 8.82
CA SER A 200 -12.32 -24.43 10.08
C SER A 200 -12.39 -25.92 10.39
N ASP A 201 -11.46 -26.44 11.18
CA ASP A 201 -11.71 -27.64 11.96
C ASP A 201 -12.63 -27.20 13.09
N SER A 202 -13.92 -27.38 12.79
CA SER A 202 -14.96 -27.58 13.76
C SER A 202 -14.54 -28.64 14.78
N THR A 203 -14.43 -28.26 16.05
CA THR A 203 -15.07 -28.95 17.19
C THR A 203 -15.10 -28.07 18.42
#